data_AF-A0A4R9H8A5-F1
#
_entry.id   AF-A0A4R9H8A5-F1
#
_cell.length_a   1.000
_cell.length_b   1.000
_cell.length_c   1.000
_cell.angle_alpha   90.00
_cell.angle_beta   90.00
_cell.angle_gamma   90.00
#
_symmetry.space_group_name_H-M   'P 1'
#
loop_
_entity.id
_entity.type
_entity.pdbx_description
1 polymer ?
#
loop_
_entity_poly.entity_id
_entity_poly.type
_entity_poly.pdbx_seq_one_letter_code
_entity_poly.pdbx_strand_id
1 'polypeptide(L)'
;MNMIQTWKIQRDYYYGKLFQEEGIDAVLKAGFFEDLNLDNVDIGATTSILCTPYAFLEKPKTDNHCVLLLTGALCPIHDGHLEMMIIAKESLEKEGYEVLGGYISPDHDDYVGPKTNSFLNIYERNRIVTEKIEDYPWIGLDPWNGVFNQTSINFTDVVFRLKKYLERNAKLKTKIFFLCGGDNFRFAEAFKYSEDGCVVVTRNGYEVDVKNQESVYLAQGENGSSSSEIRKFYKKKDFYDKNLKVRDDGYPIPEFLSKFFKIVEVVSLEKQREKLKLMSTENMISLDPMVPLNYNLSVSRIFDLHGHRKLGYKMEMFNEDSKLKDLSGRSDILLYDDDIYTGKTMSEAKSYLKAKLNISIDSFFSFNISPENYDLLDARDLYAFSKEDHCGLLIDFGDFQQRVPYAFPYVDPSIRSSVKDPFQFSIAVWRENQKFFSADQNLCLGHFPFYQRLYSKIGFRLETPIQEIFQWHIELLTKIQK
;
A
#
# COMPACT_ATOMS: atom_id res chain seq x y z
N MET A 1 17.91 -5.96 -35.94
CA MET A 1 18.20 -4.86 -35.00
C MET A 1 16.91 -4.06 -34.89
N ASN A 2 16.15 -4.24 -33.81
CA ASN A 2 15.04 -3.33 -33.55
C ASN A 2 15.63 -1.93 -33.38
N MET A 3 15.10 -0.94 -34.09
CA MET A 3 15.51 0.45 -33.87
C MET A 3 15.19 0.79 -32.42
N ILE A 4 16.23 1.12 -31.63
CA ILE A 4 16.07 1.64 -30.28
C ILE A 4 15.14 2.84 -30.37
N GLN A 5 14.14 2.89 -29.49
CA GLN A 5 13.18 3.97 -29.44
C GLN A 5 13.84 5.20 -28.79
N THR A 6 14.67 5.90 -29.56
CA THR A 6 15.46 7.06 -29.08
C THR A 6 14.61 8.15 -28.45
N TRP A 7 13.33 8.27 -28.84
CA TRP A 7 12.39 9.19 -28.23
C TRP A 7 12.16 8.92 -26.72
N LYS A 8 12.22 7.64 -26.27
CA LYS A 8 12.11 7.30 -24.84
C LYS A 8 13.31 7.83 -24.06
N ILE A 9 14.50 7.65 -24.61
CA ILE A 9 15.74 8.17 -24.01
C ILE A 9 15.68 9.70 -23.95
N GLN A 10 15.26 10.36 -25.04
CA GLN A 10 15.21 11.82 -25.11
C GLN A 10 14.18 12.43 -24.13
N ARG A 11 13.07 11.75 -23.86
CA ARG A 11 12.03 12.22 -22.92
C ARG A 11 12.45 12.00 -21.45
N ASP A 12 13.28 10.98 -21.19
CA ASP A 12 13.61 10.53 -19.84
C ASP A 12 14.36 11.64 -19.10
N TYR A 13 13.95 11.89 -17.86
CA TYR A 13 14.46 12.99 -17.05
C TYR A 13 15.97 12.88 -16.78
N TYR A 14 16.50 11.66 -16.71
CA TYR A 14 17.90 11.37 -16.39
C TYR A 14 18.67 11.01 -17.66
N TYR A 15 18.17 10.04 -18.43
CA TYR A 15 18.86 9.57 -19.63
C TYR A 15 18.87 10.60 -20.76
N GLY A 16 17.89 11.51 -20.83
CA GLY A 16 17.83 12.51 -21.89
C GLY A 16 19.07 13.40 -21.92
N LYS A 17 19.55 13.84 -20.75
CA LYS A 17 20.75 14.66 -20.66
C LYS A 17 22.02 13.83 -20.88
N LEU A 18 22.11 12.63 -20.31
CA LEU A 18 23.23 11.71 -20.54
C LEU A 18 23.39 11.39 -22.03
N PHE A 19 22.27 11.16 -22.73
CA PHE A 19 22.25 10.89 -24.16
C PHE A 19 22.76 12.07 -25.00
N GLN A 20 22.35 13.30 -24.64
CA GLN A 20 22.79 14.52 -25.32
C GLN A 20 24.30 14.74 -25.21
N GLU A 21 24.89 14.46 -24.04
CA GLU A 21 26.30 14.73 -23.77
C GLU A 21 27.23 13.57 -24.17
N GLU A 22 26.78 12.31 -24.04
CA GLU A 22 27.65 11.13 -24.14
C GLU A 22 27.14 10.04 -25.10
N GLY A 23 25.97 10.23 -25.70
CA GLY A 23 25.41 9.36 -26.72
C GLY A 23 24.81 8.04 -26.18
N ILE A 24 24.37 7.20 -27.11
CA ILE A 24 23.59 5.98 -26.80
C ILE A 24 24.36 4.96 -25.96
N ASP A 25 25.65 4.80 -26.21
CA ASP A 25 26.47 3.79 -25.52
C ASP A 25 26.58 4.08 -24.01
N ALA A 26 26.61 5.35 -23.63
CA ALA A 26 26.61 5.76 -22.22
C ALA A 26 25.29 5.39 -21.54
N VAL A 27 24.16 5.67 -22.20
CA VAL A 27 22.82 5.35 -21.72
C VAL A 27 22.62 3.84 -21.55
N LEU A 28 23.04 3.03 -22.53
CA LEU A 28 22.98 1.57 -22.44
C LEU A 28 23.86 1.03 -21.30
N LYS A 29 25.06 1.59 -21.12
CA LYS A 29 25.95 1.22 -20.00
C LYS A 29 25.35 1.62 -18.64
N ALA A 30 24.60 2.71 -18.60
CA ALA A 30 23.91 3.20 -17.41
C ALA A 30 22.65 2.40 -17.04
N GLY A 31 22.33 1.34 -17.79
CA GLY A 31 21.26 0.41 -17.44
C GLY A 31 19.94 0.63 -18.17
N PHE A 32 19.91 1.47 -19.20
CA PHE A 32 18.72 1.60 -20.05
C PHE A 32 18.41 0.27 -20.72
N PHE A 33 17.14 -0.12 -20.70
CA PHE A 33 16.63 -1.19 -21.53
C PHE A 33 15.40 -0.72 -22.32
N GLU A 34 15.22 -1.30 -23.50
CA GLU A 34 14.02 -1.09 -24.30
C GLU A 34 12.87 -1.90 -23.68
N ASP A 35 12.02 -1.22 -22.92
CA ASP A 35 10.81 -1.83 -22.36
C ASP A 35 9.76 -2.15 -23.44
N LEU A 36 8.78 -2.98 -23.06
CA LEU A 36 7.71 -3.43 -23.96
C LEU A 36 6.62 -2.37 -24.16
N ASN A 37 6.67 -1.22 -23.48
CA ASN A 37 5.66 -0.17 -23.68
C ASN A 37 5.85 0.45 -25.06
N LEU A 38 4.79 0.47 -25.86
CA LEU A 38 4.80 1.16 -27.15
C LEU A 38 4.52 2.66 -27.00
N ASP A 39 3.81 3.04 -25.94
CA ASP A 39 3.36 4.40 -25.69
C ASP A 39 4.19 5.12 -24.61
N ASN A 40 4.08 6.44 -24.60
CA ASN A 40 4.67 7.25 -23.54
C ASN A 40 3.90 7.07 -22.22
N VAL A 41 4.60 6.71 -21.15
CA VAL A 41 4.03 6.74 -19.80
C VAL A 41 4.06 8.18 -19.32
N ASP A 42 2.88 8.81 -19.20
CA ASP A 42 2.76 10.13 -18.59
C ASP A 42 2.95 10.02 -17.08
N ILE A 43 4.20 10.14 -16.63
CA ILE A 43 4.59 10.10 -15.23
C ILE A 43 3.85 11.14 -14.38
N GLY A 44 3.55 12.31 -14.95
CA GLY A 44 2.79 13.35 -14.26
C GLY A 44 1.37 12.87 -13.93
N ALA A 45 0.70 12.27 -14.92
CA ALA A 45 -0.64 11.72 -14.75
C ALA A 45 -0.67 10.55 -13.73
N THR A 46 0.36 9.71 -13.66
CA THR A 46 0.37 8.59 -12.69
C THR A 46 0.50 9.03 -11.24
N THR A 47 0.84 10.30 -10.97
CA THR A 47 0.90 10.82 -9.58
C THR A 47 -0.46 10.89 -8.88
N SER A 48 -1.57 10.76 -9.62
CA SER A 48 -2.92 10.64 -9.05
C SER A 48 -3.29 9.22 -8.63
N ILE A 49 -2.46 8.23 -8.93
CA ILE A 49 -2.63 6.84 -8.45
C ILE A 49 -2.13 6.80 -7.01
N LEU A 50 -3.05 6.95 -6.04
CA LEU A 50 -2.71 7.05 -4.63
C LEU A 50 -2.37 5.70 -3.99
N CYS A 51 -1.21 5.14 -4.34
CA CYS A 51 -0.75 3.82 -3.87
C CYS A 51 0.58 3.84 -3.10
N THR A 52 1.28 4.98 -3.01
CA THR A 52 2.61 5.06 -2.38
C THR A 52 2.51 5.78 -1.04
N PRO A 53 2.78 5.12 0.10
CA PRO A 53 2.66 5.74 1.41
C PRO A 53 3.73 6.82 1.62
N TYR A 54 3.39 7.94 2.23
CA TYR A 54 4.35 9.00 2.58
C TYR A 54 4.15 9.57 3.98
N ALA A 55 3.14 9.10 4.73
CA ALA A 55 2.87 9.56 6.09
C ALA A 55 4.00 9.20 7.08
N PHE A 56 4.82 8.20 6.76
CA PHE A 56 5.95 7.78 7.59
C PHE A 56 7.20 8.65 7.41
N LEU A 57 7.26 9.48 6.37
CA LEU A 57 8.42 10.32 6.11
C LEU A 57 8.61 11.35 7.22
N GLU A 58 9.86 11.54 7.66
CA GLU A 58 10.20 12.64 8.55
C GLU A 58 9.95 13.98 7.86
N LYS A 59 9.56 14.99 8.64
CA LYS A 59 9.50 16.37 8.15
C LYS A 59 10.93 16.92 8.06
N PRO A 60 11.33 17.51 6.93
CA PRO A 60 12.68 18.06 6.78
C PRO A 60 12.94 19.16 7.81
N LYS A 61 14.11 19.08 8.45
CA LYS A 61 14.65 20.08 9.39
C LYS A 61 15.69 20.97 8.71
N THR A 62 16.26 20.50 7.60
CA THR A 62 17.26 21.21 6.79
C THR A 62 16.81 21.24 5.33
N ASP A 63 17.45 22.07 4.50
CA ASP A 63 17.25 22.05 3.05
C ASP A 63 18.04 20.91 2.37
N ASN A 64 19.03 20.31 3.05
CA ASN A 64 19.82 19.21 2.51
C ASN A 64 19.24 17.87 2.94
N HIS A 65 18.07 17.53 2.39
CA HIS A 65 17.35 16.32 2.72
C HIS A 65 17.14 15.41 1.51
N CYS A 66 16.99 14.12 1.76
CA CYS A 66 16.79 13.14 0.71
C CYS A 66 15.85 11.98 1.11
N VAL A 67 15.46 11.21 0.09
CA VAL A 67 14.72 9.96 0.22
C VAL A 67 15.45 8.87 -0.54
N LEU A 68 15.51 7.66 0.03
CA LEU A 68 16.12 6.51 -0.61
C LEU A 68 15.12 5.73 -1.47
N LEU A 69 15.58 5.14 -2.57
CA LEU A 69 14.78 4.23 -3.40
C LEU A 69 15.60 2.99 -3.80
N LEU A 70 15.11 1.82 -3.41
CA LEU A 70 15.57 0.53 -3.90
C LEU A 70 14.51 -0.09 -4.81
N THR A 71 14.85 -0.34 -6.08
CA THR A 71 14.00 -1.08 -7.03
C THR A 71 14.76 -2.26 -7.63
N GLY A 72 14.03 -3.26 -8.08
CA GLY A 72 14.58 -4.45 -8.74
C GLY A 72 13.67 -5.66 -8.59
N ALA A 73 14.20 -6.83 -8.96
CA ALA A 73 13.42 -8.05 -8.97
C ALA A 73 12.87 -8.44 -7.60
N LEU A 74 13.68 -8.30 -6.54
CA LEU A 74 13.31 -8.54 -5.14
C LEU A 74 12.51 -9.84 -4.95
N CYS A 75 13.01 -10.93 -5.54
CA CYS A 75 12.29 -12.20 -5.69
C CYS A 75 13.02 -13.37 -4.98
N PRO A 76 12.94 -13.49 -3.64
CA PRO A 76 12.34 -12.55 -2.71
C PRO A 76 13.34 -11.46 -2.26
N ILE A 77 12.82 -10.40 -1.63
CA ILE A 77 13.59 -9.52 -0.76
C ILE A 77 14.22 -10.33 0.39
N HIS A 78 15.34 -9.84 0.93
CA HIS A 78 16.08 -10.48 2.02
C HIS A 78 16.89 -9.45 2.81
N ASP A 79 17.53 -9.89 3.88
CA ASP A 79 18.18 -9.00 4.86
C ASP A 79 19.30 -8.16 4.25
N GLY A 80 20.05 -8.71 3.28
CA GLY A 80 21.04 -7.90 2.53
C GLY A 80 20.46 -6.69 1.78
N HIS A 81 19.19 -6.71 1.38
CA HIS A 81 18.53 -5.53 0.80
C HIS A 81 18.18 -4.49 1.87
N LEU A 82 17.77 -4.93 3.07
CA LEU A 82 17.49 -4.04 4.20
C LEU A 82 18.78 -3.43 4.74
N GLU A 83 19.84 -4.21 4.83
CA GLU A 83 21.18 -3.76 5.17
C GLU A 83 21.70 -2.70 4.19
N MET A 84 21.47 -2.90 2.88
CA MET A 84 21.75 -1.89 1.85
C MET A 84 21.04 -0.55 2.13
N MET A 85 19.75 -0.59 2.52
CA MET A 85 19.01 0.62 2.90
C MET A 85 19.63 1.31 4.12
N ILE A 86 20.00 0.54 5.15
CA ILE A 86 20.59 1.07 6.40
C ILE A 86 21.96 1.70 6.13
N ILE A 87 22.84 0.98 5.43
CA ILE A 87 24.18 1.45 5.08
C ILE A 87 24.10 2.73 4.23
N ALA A 88 23.19 2.77 3.25
CA ALA A 88 23.01 3.95 2.42
C ALA A 88 22.52 5.15 3.23
N LYS A 89 21.58 4.93 4.15
CA LYS A 89 21.12 5.97 5.08
C LYS A 89 22.29 6.53 5.90
N GLU A 90 23.05 5.67 6.58
CA GLU A 90 24.18 6.08 7.41
C GLU A 90 25.29 6.77 6.62
N SER A 91 25.53 6.34 5.38
CA SER A 91 26.53 6.96 4.49
C SER A 91 26.12 8.39 4.13
N LEU A 92 24.88 8.59 3.68
CA LEU A 92 24.39 9.92 3.32
C LEU A 92 24.29 10.86 4.54
N GLU A 93 23.92 10.34 5.71
CA GLU A 93 23.90 11.13 6.96
C GLU A 93 25.30 11.62 7.36
N LYS A 94 26.35 10.82 7.14
CA LYS A 94 27.75 11.24 7.36
C LYS A 94 28.19 12.35 6.39
N GLU A 95 27.64 12.34 5.17
CA GLU A 95 27.84 13.37 4.15
C GLU A 95 26.95 14.61 4.36
N GLY A 96 26.18 14.63 5.46
CA GLY A 96 25.40 15.79 5.89
C GLY A 96 23.99 15.86 5.29
N TYR A 97 23.49 14.78 4.68
CA TYR A 97 22.09 14.68 4.27
C TYR A 97 21.18 14.29 5.44
N GLU A 98 20.00 14.88 5.49
CA GLU A 98 18.90 14.40 6.32
C GLU A 98 18.08 13.37 5.52
N VAL A 99 18.19 12.09 5.89
CA VAL A 99 17.44 11.01 5.22
C VAL A 99 16.04 10.90 5.83
N LEU A 100 15.03 11.35 5.08
CA LEU A 100 13.63 11.44 5.57
C LEU A 100 12.91 10.09 5.60
N GLY A 101 13.39 9.13 4.82
CA GLY A 101 12.77 7.82 4.66
C GLY A 101 13.31 7.06 3.46
N GLY A 102 12.84 5.84 3.27
CA GLY A 102 13.23 5.00 2.15
C GLY A 102 12.06 4.24 1.54
N TYR A 103 12.17 3.90 0.26
CA TYR A 103 11.18 3.12 -0.48
C TYR A 103 11.78 1.85 -1.05
N ILE A 104 11.04 0.76 -0.93
CA ILE A 104 11.29 -0.48 -1.64
C ILE A 104 10.21 -0.60 -2.72
N SER A 105 10.61 -0.69 -3.98
CA SER A 105 9.73 -0.68 -5.13
C SER A 105 9.98 -1.90 -6.02
N PRO A 106 9.36 -3.07 -5.75
CA PRO A 106 9.54 -4.25 -6.59
C PRO A 106 9.15 -4.01 -8.05
N ASP A 107 9.94 -4.56 -8.97
CA ASP A 107 9.77 -4.38 -10.42
C ASP A 107 8.59 -5.17 -10.99
N HIS A 108 8.18 -4.91 -12.23
CA HIS A 108 7.11 -5.64 -12.90
C HIS A 108 7.47 -7.10 -13.17
N ASP A 109 6.46 -7.96 -13.26
CA ASP A 109 6.60 -9.39 -13.45
C ASP A 109 7.35 -9.74 -14.76
N ASP A 110 7.19 -8.93 -15.81
CA ASP A 110 7.91 -9.06 -17.09
C ASP A 110 9.44 -8.91 -16.96
N TYR A 111 9.90 -8.11 -16.00
CA TYR A 111 11.34 -7.96 -15.75
C TYR A 111 11.92 -9.19 -15.03
N VAL A 112 11.10 -9.86 -14.22
CA VAL A 112 11.55 -10.90 -13.29
C VAL A 112 11.36 -12.29 -13.86
N GLY A 113 10.25 -12.55 -14.54
CA GLY A 113 9.89 -13.86 -15.10
C GLY A 113 11.00 -14.50 -15.94
N PRO A 114 11.60 -13.77 -16.90
CA PRO A 114 12.71 -14.30 -17.71
C PRO A 114 13.98 -14.65 -16.91
N LYS A 115 14.12 -14.16 -15.67
CA LYS A 115 15.32 -14.35 -14.84
C LYS A 115 15.28 -15.61 -14.00
N THR A 116 14.12 -16.22 -13.76
CA THR A 116 14.03 -17.39 -12.88
C THR A 116 12.77 -18.25 -13.10
N ASN A 117 12.95 -19.57 -12.99
CA ASN A 117 11.85 -20.54 -13.02
C ASN A 117 11.06 -20.65 -11.70
N SER A 118 11.59 -20.10 -10.60
CA SER A 118 10.95 -20.12 -9.27
C SER A 118 10.37 -18.74 -8.95
N PHE A 119 9.49 -18.29 -9.82
CA PHE A 119 8.98 -16.93 -9.89
C PHE A 119 7.92 -16.63 -8.81
N LEU A 120 8.09 -15.52 -8.09
CA LEU A 120 7.09 -14.92 -7.22
C LEU A 120 6.47 -13.74 -7.96
N ASN A 121 5.15 -13.75 -8.13
CA ASN A 121 4.45 -12.64 -8.78
C ASN A 121 4.53 -11.36 -7.93
N ILE A 122 4.14 -10.23 -8.50
CA ILE A 122 4.25 -8.93 -7.84
C ILE A 122 3.51 -8.88 -6.50
N TYR A 123 2.33 -9.49 -6.39
CA TYR A 123 1.54 -9.49 -5.15
C TYR A 123 2.22 -10.29 -4.03
N GLU A 124 2.84 -11.41 -4.37
CA GLU A 124 3.64 -12.22 -3.45
C GLU A 124 4.89 -11.45 -2.99
N ARG A 125 5.57 -10.77 -3.91
CA ARG A 125 6.75 -9.94 -3.58
C ARG A 125 6.37 -8.77 -2.68
N ASN A 126 5.28 -8.06 -2.98
CA ASN A 126 4.77 -6.97 -2.15
C ASN A 126 4.41 -7.44 -0.74
N ARG A 127 3.80 -8.62 -0.60
CA ARG A 127 3.51 -9.21 0.71
C ARG A 127 4.79 -9.49 1.52
N ILE A 128 5.78 -10.13 0.90
CA ILE A 128 7.06 -10.45 1.57
C ILE A 128 7.82 -9.17 1.93
N VAL A 129 7.79 -8.15 1.06
CA VAL A 129 8.35 -6.84 1.38
C VAL A 129 7.67 -6.25 2.60
N THR A 130 6.34 -6.19 2.62
CA THR A 130 5.55 -5.68 3.75
C THR A 130 5.90 -6.38 5.07
N GLU A 131 6.01 -7.72 5.05
CA GLU A 131 6.44 -8.51 6.21
C GLU A 131 7.87 -8.14 6.64
N LYS A 132 8.80 -8.00 5.69
CA LYS A 132 10.22 -7.71 5.98
C LYS A 132 10.48 -6.29 6.49
N ILE A 133 9.65 -5.33 6.11
CA ILE A 133 9.78 -3.94 6.54
C ILE A 133 8.97 -3.62 7.81
N GLU A 134 8.30 -4.58 8.44
CA GLU A 134 7.46 -4.34 9.63
C GLU A 134 8.27 -3.67 10.77
N ASP A 135 9.51 -4.13 11.00
CA ASP A 135 10.42 -3.59 12.01
C ASP A 135 11.17 -2.32 11.56
N TYR A 136 10.92 -1.83 10.34
CA TYR A 136 11.59 -0.67 9.74
C TYR A 136 10.56 0.41 9.39
N PRO A 137 10.05 1.17 10.38
CA PRO A 137 8.96 2.12 10.17
C PRO A 137 9.33 3.29 9.23
N TRP A 138 10.62 3.58 9.05
CA TRP A 138 11.14 4.59 8.13
C TRP A 138 11.22 4.13 6.66
N ILE A 139 10.89 2.86 6.38
CA ILE A 139 10.87 2.29 5.03
C ILE A 139 9.41 2.04 4.63
N GLY A 140 9.01 2.41 3.43
CA GLY A 140 7.71 2.11 2.83
C GLY A 140 7.82 1.21 1.60
N LEU A 141 6.73 0.51 1.26
CA LEU A 141 6.59 -0.18 -0.01
C LEU A 141 5.98 0.78 -1.04
N ASP A 142 6.64 0.97 -2.18
CA ASP A 142 6.04 1.61 -3.35
C ASP A 142 5.58 0.53 -4.36
N PRO A 143 4.28 0.22 -4.44
CA PRO A 143 3.77 -0.80 -5.36
C PRO A 143 3.67 -0.30 -6.79
N TRP A 144 3.86 1.01 -7.06
CA TRP A 144 3.58 1.60 -8.36
C TRP A 144 4.32 0.91 -9.51
N ASN A 145 5.64 0.67 -9.34
CA ASN A 145 6.47 0.11 -10.41
C ASN A 145 5.93 -1.23 -10.91
N GLY A 146 5.74 -2.19 -10.00
CA GLY A 146 5.36 -3.54 -10.38
C GLY A 146 3.86 -3.79 -10.54
N VAL A 147 2.98 -2.98 -9.94
CA VAL A 147 1.53 -3.20 -9.97
C VAL A 147 0.82 -2.31 -10.99
N PHE A 148 1.25 -1.04 -11.12
CA PHE A 148 0.48 -0.01 -11.85
C PHE A 148 1.10 0.39 -13.19
N ASN A 149 1.95 -0.47 -13.76
CA ASN A 149 2.45 -0.38 -15.12
C ASN A 149 2.05 -1.64 -15.91
N GLN A 150 1.86 -1.50 -17.22
CA GLN A 150 1.49 -2.61 -18.12
C GLN A 150 2.65 -3.61 -18.32
N THR A 151 3.88 -3.12 -18.19
CA THR A 151 5.11 -3.88 -18.33
C THR A 151 6.20 -3.24 -17.48
N SER A 152 7.39 -3.82 -17.48
CA SER A 152 8.54 -3.21 -16.81
C SER A 152 8.90 -1.87 -17.45
N ILE A 153 9.42 -0.96 -16.63
CA ILE A 153 9.87 0.36 -17.06
C ILE A 153 11.29 0.61 -16.55
N ASN A 154 11.96 1.61 -17.13
CA ASN A 154 13.30 1.96 -16.69
C ASN A 154 13.28 2.46 -15.23
N PHE A 155 14.30 2.10 -14.44
CA PHE A 155 14.38 2.51 -13.03
C PHE A 155 14.42 4.04 -12.88
N THR A 156 14.92 4.76 -13.90
CA THR A 156 14.91 6.22 -14.00
C THR A 156 13.50 6.78 -13.98
N ASP A 157 12.55 6.18 -14.70
CA ASP A 157 11.13 6.56 -14.67
C ASP A 157 10.52 6.32 -13.26
N VAL A 158 10.96 5.25 -12.56
CA VAL A 158 10.54 4.98 -11.16
C VAL A 158 11.03 6.07 -10.21
N VAL A 159 12.31 6.44 -10.31
CA VAL A 159 12.89 7.52 -9.50
C VAL A 159 12.17 8.85 -9.79
N PHE A 160 11.96 9.17 -11.07
CA PHE A 160 11.28 10.40 -11.47
C PHE A 160 9.83 10.44 -10.99
N ARG A 161 9.10 9.32 -11.10
CA ARG A 161 7.73 9.20 -10.59
C ARG A 161 7.70 9.41 -9.09
N LEU A 162 8.57 8.77 -8.31
CA LEU A 162 8.61 8.94 -6.86
C LEU A 162 8.84 10.41 -6.48
N LYS A 163 9.80 11.07 -7.13
CA LYS A 163 10.05 12.51 -6.95
C LYS A 163 8.79 13.34 -7.17
N LYS A 164 8.14 13.17 -8.33
CA LYS A 164 6.90 13.90 -8.67
C LYS A 164 5.73 13.55 -7.76
N TYR A 165 5.64 12.31 -7.31
CA TYR A 165 4.61 11.84 -6.40
C TYR A 165 4.73 12.51 -5.04
N LEU A 166 5.93 12.58 -4.46
CA LEU A 166 6.19 13.24 -3.18
C LEU A 166 5.96 14.75 -3.27
N GLU A 167 6.40 15.39 -4.36
CA GLU A 167 6.14 16.81 -4.63
C GLU A 167 4.65 17.13 -4.63
N ARG A 168 3.84 16.30 -5.30
CA ARG A 168 2.39 16.50 -5.42
C ARG A 168 1.66 16.17 -4.12
N ASN A 169 1.90 14.99 -3.56
CA ASN A 169 1.01 14.38 -2.56
C ASN A 169 1.48 14.61 -1.13
N ALA A 170 2.79 14.58 -0.90
CA ALA A 170 3.41 14.89 0.39
C ALA A 170 3.81 16.36 0.54
N LYS A 171 3.70 17.15 -0.54
CA LYS A 171 4.19 18.55 -0.61
C LYS A 171 5.68 18.65 -0.29
N LEU A 172 6.43 17.63 -0.69
CA LEU A 172 7.84 17.47 -0.37
C LEU A 172 8.69 17.52 -1.65
N LYS A 173 9.48 18.58 -1.82
CA LYS A 173 10.51 18.68 -2.86
C LYS A 173 11.81 18.15 -2.28
N THR A 174 12.25 16.96 -2.69
CA THR A 174 13.42 16.29 -2.12
C THR A 174 14.27 15.67 -3.22
N LYS A 175 15.57 15.49 -2.95
CA LYS A 175 16.44 14.63 -3.76
C LYS A 175 16.05 13.17 -3.55
N ILE A 176 16.12 12.38 -4.61
CA ILE A 176 16.00 10.91 -4.52
C ILE A 176 17.38 10.30 -4.71
N PHE A 177 17.76 9.40 -3.81
CA PHE A 177 18.95 8.56 -3.96
C PHE A 177 18.54 7.13 -4.33
N PHE A 178 18.87 6.74 -5.55
CA PHE A 178 18.70 5.36 -6.00
C PHE A 178 19.76 4.46 -5.36
N LEU A 179 19.39 3.25 -4.96
CA LEU A 179 20.30 2.27 -4.37
C LEU A 179 20.57 1.14 -5.34
N CYS A 180 21.84 0.80 -5.53
CA CYS A 180 22.23 -0.41 -6.22
C CYS A 180 23.41 -1.13 -5.56
N GLY A 181 23.51 -2.43 -5.84
CA GLY A 181 24.69 -3.20 -5.47
C GLY A 181 25.88 -2.88 -6.37
N GLY A 182 27.09 -3.16 -5.89
CA GLY A 182 28.31 -3.01 -6.68
C GLY A 182 28.33 -3.80 -8.00
N ASP A 183 27.51 -4.84 -8.16
CA ASP A 183 27.31 -5.56 -9.42
C ASP A 183 26.61 -4.72 -10.50
N ASN A 184 25.82 -3.72 -10.09
CA ASN A 184 25.08 -2.79 -10.94
C ASN A 184 25.58 -1.34 -10.79
N PHE A 185 26.83 -1.14 -10.38
CA PHE A 185 27.39 0.20 -10.11
C PHE A 185 27.24 1.19 -11.26
N ARG A 186 27.24 0.71 -12.51
CA ARG A 186 27.11 1.55 -13.70
C ARG A 186 25.76 2.29 -13.77
N PHE A 187 24.75 1.84 -13.03
CA PHE A 187 23.47 2.55 -12.94
C PHE A 187 23.62 3.94 -12.33
N ALA A 188 24.69 4.17 -11.55
CA ALA A 188 25.02 5.48 -11.04
C ALA A 188 25.26 6.53 -12.15
N GLU A 189 25.74 6.11 -13.33
CA GLU A 189 26.00 7.02 -14.46
C GLU A 189 24.73 7.73 -14.96
N ALA A 190 23.54 7.16 -14.71
CA ALA A 190 22.27 7.82 -15.04
C ALA A 190 22.09 9.16 -14.31
N PHE A 191 22.75 9.36 -13.17
CA PHE A 191 22.59 10.52 -12.29
C PHE A 191 23.68 11.58 -12.44
N LYS A 192 24.61 11.39 -13.37
CA LYS A 192 25.78 12.27 -13.58
C LYS A 192 25.42 13.73 -13.84
N TYR A 193 24.28 13.99 -14.49
CA TYR A 193 23.79 15.34 -14.82
C TYR A 193 22.50 15.71 -14.06
N SER A 194 22.26 15.09 -12.90
CA SER A 194 21.08 15.33 -12.06
C SER A 194 21.48 15.79 -10.66
N GLU A 195 20.56 16.48 -9.99
CA GLU A 195 20.67 16.80 -8.55
C GLU A 195 20.28 15.62 -7.65
N ASP A 196 19.57 14.63 -8.22
CA ASP A 196 19.34 13.33 -7.60
C ASP A 196 20.61 12.47 -7.72
N GLY A 197 20.69 11.40 -6.93
CA GLY A 197 21.93 10.64 -6.82
C GLY A 197 21.77 9.14 -6.75
N CYS A 198 22.91 8.47 -6.57
CA CYS A 198 22.99 7.03 -6.40
C CYS A 198 23.89 6.68 -5.22
N VAL A 199 23.52 5.69 -4.43
CA VAL A 199 24.42 5.05 -3.47
C VAL A 199 24.70 3.63 -3.94
N VAL A 200 25.97 3.36 -4.22
CA VAL A 200 26.44 2.04 -4.62
C VAL A 200 26.97 1.33 -3.38
N VAL A 201 26.30 0.25 -2.99
CA VAL A 201 26.72 -0.57 -1.85
C VAL A 201 27.52 -1.77 -2.35
N THR A 202 28.83 -1.75 -2.11
CA THR A 202 29.75 -2.83 -2.48
C THR A 202 29.77 -3.92 -1.42
N ARG A 203 30.26 -5.11 -1.80
CA ARG A 203 30.53 -6.22 -0.88
C ARG A 203 32.03 -6.30 -0.64
N ASN A 204 32.44 -6.88 0.49
CA ASN A 204 33.85 -7.15 0.78
C ASN A 204 34.59 -7.77 -0.41
N GLY A 205 35.64 -7.08 -0.88
CA GLY A 205 36.50 -7.50 -2.00
C GLY A 205 36.11 -6.98 -3.39
N TYR A 206 35.02 -6.21 -3.53
CA TYR A 206 34.71 -5.49 -4.76
C TYR A 206 35.25 -4.05 -4.70
N GLU A 207 36.38 -3.80 -5.37
CA GLU A 207 36.80 -2.43 -5.70
C GLU A 207 36.01 -1.96 -6.91
N VAL A 208 35.21 -0.93 -6.73
CA VAL A 208 34.49 -0.27 -7.82
C VAL A 208 35.11 1.11 -8.01
N ASP A 209 35.73 1.33 -9.16
CA ASP A 209 36.16 2.66 -9.59
C ASP A 209 34.94 3.44 -10.09
N VAL A 210 34.19 3.99 -9.14
CA VAL A 210 33.24 5.04 -9.45
C VAL A 210 34.05 6.31 -9.50
N LYS A 211 34.19 6.90 -10.68
CA LYS A 211 34.75 8.26 -10.80
C LYS A 211 33.99 9.13 -9.81
N ASN A 212 34.69 9.90 -8.95
CA ASN A 212 34.08 10.85 -8.03
C ASN A 212 33.09 11.74 -8.79
N GLN A 213 31.81 11.37 -8.75
CA GLN A 213 30.68 12.14 -9.24
C GLN A 213 30.04 12.73 -7.99
N GLU A 214 29.73 14.03 -8.00
CA GLU A 214 29.19 14.75 -6.83
C GLU A 214 27.90 14.12 -6.27
N SER A 215 27.17 13.36 -7.09
CA SER A 215 25.90 12.71 -6.76
C SER A 215 26.00 11.20 -6.52
N VAL A 216 27.20 10.61 -6.50
CA VAL A 216 27.39 9.16 -6.31
C VAL A 216 28.23 8.85 -5.09
N TYR A 217 27.66 8.05 -4.18
CA TYR A 217 28.30 7.67 -2.92
C TYR A 217 28.60 6.18 -2.90
N LEU A 218 29.80 5.84 -2.45
CA LEU A 218 30.21 4.46 -2.22
C LEU A 218 30.01 4.10 -0.76
N ALA A 219 29.42 2.94 -0.49
CA ALA A 219 29.34 2.39 0.86
C ALA A 219 29.66 0.90 0.84
N GLN A 220 30.21 0.39 1.94
CA GLN A 220 30.66 -1.00 2.04
C GLN A 220 29.70 -1.79 2.95
N GLY A 221 29.19 -2.91 2.44
CA GLY A 221 28.39 -3.87 3.19
C GLY A 221 29.07 -5.23 3.32
N GLU A 222 28.57 -6.03 4.27
CA GLU A 222 29.17 -7.31 4.62
C GLU A 222 28.39 -8.51 4.05
N ASN A 223 27.16 -8.29 3.59
CA ASN A 223 26.22 -9.35 3.26
C ASN A 223 26.30 -9.84 1.80
N GLY A 224 26.66 -11.12 1.66
CA GLY A 224 26.74 -11.83 0.39
C GLY A 224 25.43 -12.51 -0.06
N SER A 225 24.33 -12.35 0.67
CA SER A 225 23.07 -13.04 0.35
C SER A 225 22.57 -12.70 -1.06
N SER A 226 21.96 -13.68 -1.72
CA SER A 226 21.32 -13.47 -3.02
C SER A 226 19.94 -14.12 -3.03
N SER A 227 18.97 -13.48 -3.70
CA SER A 227 17.63 -14.04 -3.86
C SER A 227 17.67 -15.42 -4.56
N SER A 228 18.65 -15.66 -5.46
CA SER A 228 18.83 -16.94 -6.15
C SER A 228 19.14 -18.10 -5.20
N GLU A 229 19.94 -17.88 -4.16
CA GLU A 229 20.20 -18.91 -3.14
C GLU A 229 18.99 -19.12 -2.23
N ILE A 230 18.31 -18.04 -1.81
CA ILE A 230 17.13 -18.13 -0.95
C ILE A 230 16.00 -18.88 -1.65
N ARG A 231 15.79 -18.66 -2.95
CA ARG A 231 14.76 -19.36 -3.74
C ARG A 231 14.90 -20.88 -3.72
N LYS A 232 16.10 -21.44 -3.56
CA LYS A 232 16.31 -22.90 -3.50
C LYS A 232 15.60 -23.56 -2.30
N PHE A 233 15.39 -22.81 -1.23
CA PHE A 233 14.78 -23.30 0.01
C PHE A 233 13.46 -22.60 0.36
N TYR A 234 13.05 -21.60 -0.44
CA TYR A 234 11.85 -20.83 -0.19
C TYR A 234 10.60 -21.68 -0.43
N LYS A 235 9.82 -21.90 0.63
CA LYS A 235 8.51 -22.53 0.54
C LYS A 235 7.46 -21.46 0.29
N LYS A 236 6.90 -21.47 -0.92
CA LYS A 236 5.78 -20.60 -1.29
C LYS A 236 4.58 -20.90 -0.38
N LYS A 237 4.08 -19.86 0.29
CA LYS A 237 2.83 -19.90 1.04
C LYS A 237 1.67 -19.73 0.06
N ASP A 238 0.59 -20.49 0.26
CA ASP A 238 -0.65 -20.29 -0.48
C ASP A 238 -1.53 -19.31 0.29
N PHE A 239 -1.87 -18.20 -0.36
CA PHE A 239 -2.69 -17.14 0.21
C PHE A 239 -4.04 -17.02 -0.46
N TYR A 240 -4.32 -17.81 -1.51
CA TYR A 240 -5.45 -17.60 -2.40
C TYR A 240 -6.45 -18.76 -2.33
N ASP A 241 -7.50 -18.70 -3.16
CA ASP A 241 -8.52 -19.74 -3.31
C ASP A 241 -9.28 -20.06 -1.99
N LYS A 242 -9.33 -19.06 -1.09
CA LYS A 242 -10.12 -19.12 0.14
C LYS A 242 -11.62 -19.14 -0.12
N ASN A 243 -12.37 -19.66 0.85
CA ASN A 243 -13.80 -19.46 0.93
C ASN A 243 -14.09 -18.07 1.51
N LEU A 244 -15.24 -17.49 1.16
CA LEU A 244 -15.68 -16.21 1.66
C LEU A 244 -16.88 -16.37 2.58
N LYS A 245 -16.81 -15.78 3.76
CA LYS A 245 -17.99 -15.40 4.53
C LYS A 245 -18.24 -13.93 4.27
N VAL A 246 -19.40 -13.60 3.72
CA VAL A 246 -19.82 -12.21 3.50
C VAL A 246 -20.96 -11.88 4.45
N ARG A 247 -20.84 -10.79 5.21
CA ARG A 247 -21.90 -10.34 6.11
C ARG A 247 -22.97 -9.58 5.35
N ASP A 248 -24.23 -9.95 5.60
CA ASP A 248 -25.40 -9.18 5.18
C ASP A 248 -25.62 -8.03 6.18
N ASP A 249 -24.96 -6.91 5.93
CA ASP A 249 -24.92 -5.73 6.80
C ASP A 249 -25.81 -4.58 6.32
N GLY A 250 -26.77 -4.88 5.45
CA GLY A 250 -27.68 -3.89 4.85
C GLY A 250 -27.21 -3.34 3.51
N TYR A 251 -25.98 -3.64 3.08
CA TYR A 251 -25.53 -3.40 1.71
C TYR A 251 -25.82 -4.61 0.82
N PRO A 252 -26.15 -4.41 -0.48
CA PRO A 252 -26.31 -5.52 -1.40
C PRO A 252 -25.04 -6.35 -1.47
N ILE A 253 -25.17 -7.67 -1.36
CA ILE A 253 -24.03 -8.59 -1.54
C ILE A 253 -23.77 -8.74 -3.05
N PRO A 254 -22.59 -8.33 -3.57
CA PRO A 254 -22.36 -8.35 -5.00
C PRO A 254 -22.25 -9.77 -5.57
N GLU A 255 -23.02 -10.06 -6.62
CA GLU A 255 -23.02 -11.38 -7.28
C GLU A 255 -21.64 -11.76 -7.85
N PHE A 256 -20.82 -10.77 -8.21
CA PHE A 256 -19.50 -11.01 -8.79
C PHE A 256 -18.54 -11.72 -7.83
N LEU A 257 -18.79 -11.69 -6.51
CA LEU A 257 -17.94 -12.37 -5.52
C LEU A 257 -17.77 -13.86 -5.83
N SER A 258 -18.81 -14.50 -6.36
CA SER A 258 -18.78 -15.91 -6.79
C SER A 258 -17.76 -16.23 -7.89
N LYS A 259 -17.22 -15.21 -8.59
CA LYS A 259 -16.17 -15.36 -9.59
C LYS A 259 -14.76 -15.41 -8.99
N PHE A 260 -14.59 -14.89 -7.78
CA PHE A 260 -13.28 -14.73 -7.14
C PHE A 260 -13.08 -15.66 -5.95
N PHE A 261 -14.16 -16.20 -5.39
CA PHE A 261 -14.12 -17.11 -4.25
C PHE A 261 -14.80 -18.43 -4.58
N LYS A 262 -14.23 -19.53 -4.09
CA LYS A 262 -14.73 -20.88 -4.37
C LYS A 262 -16.12 -21.13 -3.79
N ILE A 263 -16.34 -20.64 -2.58
CA ILE A 263 -17.62 -20.72 -1.85
C ILE A 263 -17.87 -19.33 -1.26
N VAL A 264 -19.09 -18.83 -1.41
CA VAL A 264 -19.56 -17.59 -0.78
C VAL A 264 -20.71 -17.95 0.17
N GLU A 265 -20.46 -17.83 1.47
CA GLU A 265 -21.44 -18.05 2.53
C GLU A 265 -21.94 -16.71 3.07
N VAL A 266 -23.26 -16.54 3.09
CA VAL A 266 -23.86 -15.34 3.66
C VAL A 266 -24.04 -15.51 5.17
N VAL A 267 -23.46 -14.58 5.93
CA VAL A 267 -23.61 -14.49 7.37
C VAL A 267 -24.69 -13.46 7.68
N SER A 268 -25.82 -13.93 8.19
CA SER A 268 -26.96 -13.06 8.55
C SER A 268 -26.68 -12.29 9.84
N LEU A 269 -26.57 -10.98 9.72
CA LEU A 269 -26.45 -10.05 10.86
C LEU A 269 -27.69 -10.08 11.75
N GLU A 270 -28.88 -10.24 11.16
CA GLU A 270 -30.14 -10.34 11.90
C GLU A 270 -30.12 -11.53 12.88
N LYS A 271 -29.69 -12.71 12.42
CA LYS A 271 -29.55 -13.89 13.29
C LYS A 271 -28.55 -13.68 14.43
N GLN A 272 -27.47 -12.92 14.20
CA GLN A 272 -26.52 -12.58 15.27
C GLN A 272 -27.16 -11.65 16.30
N ARG A 273 -27.89 -10.62 15.84
CA ARG A 273 -28.64 -9.70 16.70
C ARG A 273 -29.70 -10.44 17.52
N GLU A 274 -30.41 -11.40 16.93
CA GLU A 274 -31.37 -12.24 17.66
C GLU A 274 -30.71 -13.07 18.76
N LYS A 275 -29.56 -13.70 18.49
CA LYS A 275 -28.81 -14.44 19.52
C LYS A 275 -28.40 -13.55 20.69
N LEU A 276 -27.95 -12.33 20.42
CA LEU A 276 -27.58 -11.38 21.49
C LEU A 276 -28.78 -10.93 22.31
N LYS A 277 -29.98 -10.80 21.71
CA LYS A 277 -31.21 -10.51 22.45
C LYS A 277 -31.62 -11.62 23.42
N LEU A 278 -31.18 -12.86 23.17
CA LEU A 278 -31.49 -14.02 24.00
C LEU A 278 -30.53 -14.20 25.19
N MET A 279 -29.50 -13.36 25.32
CA MET A 279 -28.53 -13.41 26.42
C MET A 279 -28.42 -12.06 27.13
N SER A 280 -27.90 -12.08 28.36
CA SER A 280 -27.60 -10.82 29.07
C SER A 280 -26.38 -10.15 28.44
N THR A 281 -26.52 -8.85 28.14
CA THR A 281 -25.47 -8.00 27.56
C THR A 281 -25.11 -6.80 28.46
N GLU A 282 -25.57 -6.80 29.72
CA GLU A 282 -25.40 -5.69 30.67
C GLU A 282 -23.94 -5.39 31.04
N ASN A 283 -23.06 -6.38 30.88
CA ASN A 283 -21.63 -6.27 31.15
C ASN A 283 -20.78 -6.39 29.87
N MET A 284 -21.38 -6.16 28.71
CA MET A 284 -20.69 -6.30 27.41
C MET A 284 -20.45 -4.93 26.77
N ILE A 285 -19.25 -4.75 26.23
CA ILE A 285 -18.91 -3.62 25.35
C ILE A 285 -18.75 -4.18 23.93
N SER A 286 -19.55 -3.66 22.99
CA SER A 286 -19.41 -4.01 21.57
C SER A 286 -18.31 -3.19 20.90
N LEU A 287 -17.47 -3.86 20.10
CA LEU A 287 -16.52 -3.23 19.18
C LEU A 287 -17.07 -3.16 17.74
N ASP A 288 -18.09 -3.97 17.43
CA ASP A 288 -18.68 -4.06 16.09
C ASP A 288 -19.72 -2.94 15.89
N PRO A 289 -19.50 -2.00 14.94
CA PRO A 289 -20.45 -0.93 14.67
C PRO A 289 -21.82 -1.43 14.18
N MET A 290 -21.90 -2.65 13.64
CA MET A 290 -23.15 -3.22 13.12
C MET A 290 -24.00 -3.91 14.18
N VAL A 291 -23.41 -4.18 15.34
CA VAL A 291 -24.09 -4.86 16.43
C VAL A 291 -23.93 -4.02 17.70
N PRO A 292 -24.57 -2.84 17.76
CA PRO A 292 -24.47 -1.99 18.93
C PRO A 292 -25.19 -2.61 20.12
N LEU A 293 -24.55 -2.54 21.28
CA LEU A 293 -25.08 -2.92 22.59
C LEU A 293 -25.36 -1.67 23.43
N ASN A 294 -25.65 -1.83 24.72
CA ASN A 294 -25.80 -0.67 25.62
C ASN A 294 -24.48 0.11 25.78
N TYR A 295 -23.35 -0.58 25.68
CA TYR A 295 -22.01 0.01 25.72
C TYR A 295 -21.25 -0.36 24.44
N ASN A 296 -20.66 0.64 23.79
CA ASN A 296 -19.98 0.48 22.50
C ASN A 296 -18.67 1.25 22.51
N LEU A 297 -17.63 0.67 21.93
CA LEU A 297 -16.36 1.34 21.66
C LEU A 297 -16.05 1.16 20.18
N SER A 298 -16.14 2.23 19.40
CA SER A 298 -15.75 2.16 17.99
C SER A 298 -14.22 2.04 17.87
N VAL A 299 -13.76 0.98 17.21
CA VAL A 299 -12.34 0.72 16.95
C VAL A 299 -12.11 0.58 15.46
N SER A 300 -11.09 1.24 14.93
CA SER A 300 -10.71 1.11 13.53
C SER A 300 -9.21 0.89 13.40
N ARG A 301 -8.82 -0.11 12.61
CA ARG A 301 -7.42 -0.31 12.23
C ARG A 301 -7.06 0.72 11.17
N ILE A 302 -5.98 1.46 11.39
CA ILE A 302 -5.45 2.44 10.44
C ILE A 302 -4.39 1.74 9.60
N PHE A 303 -4.46 1.89 8.29
CA PHE A 303 -3.48 1.36 7.34
C PHE A 303 -2.81 2.47 6.54
N ASP A 304 -1.64 2.16 6.01
CA ASP A 304 -0.95 3.01 5.05
C ASP A 304 -1.67 3.06 3.69
N LEU A 305 -1.24 3.97 2.82
CA LEU A 305 -1.74 3.99 1.44
C LEU A 305 -1.50 2.62 0.78
N HIS A 306 -2.52 2.14 0.06
CA HIS A 306 -2.57 0.80 -0.54
C HIS A 306 -2.89 -0.36 0.43
N GLY A 307 -3.02 -0.09 1.74
CA GLY A 307 -3.59 -1.03 2.71
C GLY A 307 -2.68 -2.20 3.09
N HIS A 308 -1.36 -2.04 2.94
CA HIS A 308 -0.37 -3.11 3.15
C HIS A 308 0.06 -3.19 4.61
N ARG A 309 0.50 -2.07 5.19
CA ARG A 309 0.99 -1.98 6.57
C ARG A 309 -0.08 -1.40 7.50
N LYS A 310 -0.31 -2.06 8.63
CA LYS A 310 -1.11 -1.50 9.73
C LYS A 310 -0.28 -0.47 10.49
N LEU A 311 -0.77 0.77 10.59
CA LEU A 311 -0.12 1.87 11.29
C LEU A 311 -0.53 1.97 12.76
N GLY A 312 -1.72 1.48 13.10
CA GLY A 312 -2.22 1.52 14.47
C GLY A 312 -3.73 1.38 14.57
N TYR A 313 -4.29 1.99 15.60
CA TYR A 313 -5.73 1.94 15.92
C TYR A 313 -6.26 3.36 16.16
N LYS A 314 -7.44 3.64 15.62
CA LYS A 314 -8.26 4.78 15.95
C LYS A 314 -9.37 4.29 16.87
N MET A 315 -9.36 4.79 18.11
CA MET A 315 -10.42 4.57 19.08
C MET A 315 -11.33 5.81 19.09
N GLU A 316 -12.62 5.62 19.31
CA GLU A 316 -13.52 6.72 19.58
C GLU A 316 -13.08 7.51 20.82
N MET A 317 -13.13 8.83 20.73
CA MET A 317 -12.85 9.70 21.87
C MET A 317 -14.09 9.77 22.76
N PHE A 318 -13.92 9.59 24.06
CA PHE A 318 -15.00 9.74 25.02
C PHE A 318 -15.41 11.21 25.13
N ASN A 319 -16.65 11.53 24.79
CA ASN A 319 -17.27 12.79 25.14
C ASN A 319 -17.80 12.77 26.59
N GLU A 320 -18.34 13.90 27.07
CA GLU A 320 -18.93 13.97 28.41
C GLU A 320 -20.04 12.93 28.61
N ASP A 321 -20.81 12.65 27.56
CA ASP A 321 -21.99 11.77 27.55
C ASP A 321 -21.72 10.28 27.29
N SER A 322 -20.45 9.85 27.25
CA SER A 322 -20.14 8.46 26.95
C SER A 322 -20.62 7.51 28.04
N LYS A 323 -21.58 6.64 27.70
CA LYS A 323 -22.10 5.56 28.58
C LYS A 323 -21.02 4.63 29.12
N LEU A 324 -19.86 4.53 28.46
CA LEU A 324 -18.76 3.69 28.94
C LEU A 324 -18.25 4.12 30.32
N LYS A 325 -18.46 5.38 30.72
CA LYS A 325 -18.11 5.86 32.06
C LYS A 325 -18.89 5.15 33.17
N ASP A 326 -20.10 4.67 32.89
CA ASP A 326 -20.93 3.94 33.84
C ASP A 326 -20.28 2.62 34.28
N LEU A 327 -19.32 2.12 33.48
CA LEU A 327 -18.57 0.90 33.74
C LEU A 327 -17.25 1.15 34.48
N SER A 328 -16.92 2.41 34.81
CA SER A 328 -15.62 2.74 35.42
C SER A 328 -15.39 1.97 36.72
N GLY A 329 -14.21 1.37 36.86
CA GLY A 329 -13.83 0.56 38.02
C GLY A 329 -14.36 -0.88 38.01
N ARG A 330 -15.22 -1.26 37.05
CA ARG A 330 -15.66 -2.65 36.90
C ARG A 330 -14.57 -3.56 36.32
N SER A 331 -14.67 -4.84 36.64
CA SER A 331 -13.72 -5.88 36.20
C SER A 331 -14.37 -7.11 35.56
N ASP A 332 -15.69 -7.17 35.57
CA ASP A 332 -16.51 -8.28 35.05
C ASP A 332 -17.07 -7.97 33.65
N ILE A 333 -16.30 -7.22 32.86
CA ILE A 333 -16.71 -6.73 31.54
C ILE A 333 -16.18 -7.65 30.44
N LEU A 334 -17.04 -7.94 29.47
CA LEU A 334 -16.70 -8.69 28.26
C LEU A 334 -16.54 -7.74 27.08
N LEU A 335 -15.53 -7.98 26.23
CA LEU A 335 -15.45 -7.36 24.90
C LEU A 335 -16.04 -8.27 23.85
N TYR A 336 -16.97 -7.74 23.06
CA TYR A 336 -17.59 -8.43 21.95
C TYR A 336 -17.17 -7.82 20.62
N ASP A 337 -16.84 -8.68 19.66
CA ASP A 337 -16.65 -8.34 18.26
C ASP A 337 -17.20 -9.50 17.41
N ASP A 338 -17.59 -9.24 16.17
CA ASP A 338 -18.20 -10.28 15.35
C ASP A 338 -17.22 -11.37 14.94
N ASP A 339 -15.94 -11.01 14.81
CA ASP A 339 -14.83 -11.91 14.57
C ASP A 339 -13.63 -11.62 15.48
N ILE A 340 -12.86 -12.67 15.79
CA ILE A 340 -11.57 -12.52 16.49
C ILE A 340 -10.55 -13.33 15.71
N TYR A 341 -9.72 -12.63 14.92
CA TYR A 341 -8.67 -13.27 14.15
C TYR A 341 -7.38 -13.47 14.97
N THR A 342 -6.61 -12.40 15.22
CA THR A 342 -5.35 -12.48 16.00
C THR A 342 -5.49 -12.08 17.46
N GLY A 343 -6.65 -11.53 17.86
CA GLY A 343 -6.85 -10.92 19.17
C GLY A 343 -6.13 -9.58 19.40
N LYS A 344 -5.33 -9.08 18.44
CA LYS A 344 -4.62 -7.80 18.58
C LYS A 344 -5.57 -6.62 18.80
N THR A 345 -6.68 -6.53 18.04
CA THR A 345 -7.70 -5.48 18.22
C THR A 345 -8.30 -5.51 19.63
N MET A 346 -8.65 -6.71 20.13
CA MET A 346 -9.17 -6.91 21.47
C MET A 346 -8.18 -6.48 22.56
N SER A 347 -6.91 -6.83 22.40
CA SER A 347 -5.84 -6.45 23.34
C SER A 347 -5.64 -4.93 23.42
N GLU A 348 -5.73 -4.25 22.28
CA GLU A 348 -5.60 -2.78 22.20
C GLU A 348 -6.81 -2.09 22.81
N ALA A 349 -8.04 -2.55 22.50
CA ALA A 349 -9.26 -2.07 23.14
C ALA A 349 -9.23 -2.25 24.66
N LYS A 350 -8.79 -3.42 25.15
CA LYS A 350 -8.60 -3.70 26.57
C LYS A 350 -7.62 -2.72 27.23
N SER A 351 -6.48 -2.49 26.58
CA SER A 351 -5.45 -1.56 27.09
C SER A 351 -5.96 -0.11 27.14
N TYR A 352 -6.67 0.31 26.09
CA TYR A 352 -7.28 1.64 25.99
C TYR A 352 -8.34 1.88 27.08
N LEU A 353 -9.29 0.94 27.24
CA LEU A 353 -10.34 1.03 28.26
C LEU A 353 -9.80 1.03 29.69
N LYS A 354 -8.76 0.23 29.95
CA LYS A 354 -8.08 0.24 31.25
C LYS A 354 -7.40 1.58 31.52
N ALA A 355 -6.66 2.11 30.55
CA ALA A 355 -5.92 3.36 30.71
C ALA A 355 -6.82 4.59 30.82
N LYS A 356 -7.95 4.63 30.11
CA LYS A 356 -8.80 5.82 30.03
C LYS A 356 -9.96 5.85 31.00
N LEU A 357 -10.54 4.70 31.32
CA LEU A 357 -11.76 4.61 32.15
C LEU A 357 -11.61 3.67 33.35
N ASN A 358 -10.42 3.08 33.56
CA ASN A 358 -10.17 2.07 34.58
C ASN A 358 -11.13 0.87 34.51
N ILE A 359 -11.55 0.51 33.29
CA ILE A 359 -12.38 -0.68 33.03
C ILE A 359 -11.45 -1.87 32.81
N SER A 360 -11.67 -2.98 33.53
CA SER A 360 -10.89 -4.20 33.33
C SER A 360 -11.72 -5.23 32.57
N ILE A 361 -11.14 -5.76 31.48
CA ILE A 361 -11.80 -6.76 30.63
C ILE A 361 -11.46 -8.16 31.12
N ASP A 362 -12.48 -8.91 31.51
CA ASP A 362 -12.41 -10.28 31.98
C ASP A 362 -12.13 -11.24 30.83
N SER A 363 -12.97 -11.22 29.79
CA SER A 363 -12.84 -12.13 28.65
C SER A 363 -13.37 -11.52 27.33
N PHE A 364 -13.11 -12.21 26.22
CA PHE A 364 -13.52 -11.81 24.87
C PHE A 364 -14.59 -12.77 24.36
N PHE A 365 -15.55 -12.25 23.60
CA PHE A 365 -16.68 -12.99 23.04
C PHE A 365 -16.83 -12.71 21.54
N SER A 366 -17.12 -13.75 20.75
CA SER A 366 -17.42 -13.63 19.32
C SER A 366 -18.26 -14.81 18.86
N PHE A 367 -19.12 -14.58 17.87
CA PHE A 367 -19.91 -15.65 17.23
C PHE A 367 -19.16 -16.36 16.10
N ASN A 368 -18.17 -15.69 15.49
CA ASN A 368 -17.47 -16.22 14.33
C ASN A 368 -16.01 -16.47 14.68
N ILE A 369 -15.67 -17.75 14.82
CA ILE A 369 -14.29 -18.21 14.75
C ILE A 369 -14.11 -18.73 13.34
N SER A 370 -13.51 -17.91 12.47
CA SER A 370 -13.26 -18.29 11.07
C SER A 370 -12.02 -19.19 11.00
N PRO A 371 -12.11 -20.38 10.38
CA PRO A 371 -10.93 -21.20 10.11
C PRO A 371 -9.97 -20.49 9.15
N GLU A 372 -8.70 -20.90 9.11
CA GLU A 372 -7.66 -20.25 8.28
C GLU A 372 -7.97 -20.19 6.78
N ASN A 373 -8.83 -21.09 6.26
CA ASN A 373 -9.22 -21.14 4.86
C ASN A 373 -10.42 -20.25 4.50
N TYR A 374 -10.92 -19.43 5.43
CA TYR A 374 -11.97 -18.46 5.20
C TYR A 374 -11.45 -17.03 5.31
N ASP A 375 -11.89 -16.18 4.39
CA ASP A 375 -11.90 -14.74 4.59
C ASP A 375 -13.28 -14.27 5.05
N LEU A 376 -13.29 -13.21 5.85
CA LEU A 376 -14.48 -12.51 6.27
C LEU A 376 -14.48 -11.13 5.61
N LEU A 377 -15.60 -10.76 5.01
CA LEU A 377 -15.79 -9.49 4.32
C LEU A 377 -17.15 -8.90 4.66
N ASP A 378 -17.18 -7.59 4.87
CA ASP A 378 -18.42 -6.84 4.99
C ASP A 378 -18.84 -6.36 3.61
N ALA A 379 -20.10 -6.55 3.23
CA ALA A 379 -20.56 -6.09 1.90
C ALA A 379 -20.32 -4.57 1.74
N ARG A 380 -20.52 -3.78 2.81
CA ARG A 380 -20.24 -2.34 2.83
C ARG A 380 -18.79 -1.96 2.49
N ASP A 381 -17.82 -2.85 2.74
CA ASP A 381 -16.40 -2.57 2.49
C ASP A 381 -16.06 -2.50 1.01
N LEU A 382 -17.01 -2.88 0.14
CA LEU A 382 -16.90 -2.76 -1.31
C LEU A 382 -17.52 -1.47 -1.85
N TYR A 383 -18.20 -0.68 -1.03
CA TYR A 383 -18.92 0.52 -1.48
C TYR A 383 -18.20 1.81 -1.10
N ALA A 384 -18.04 2.70 -2.09
CA ALA A 384 -17.62 4.08 -1.93
C ALA A 384 -18.84 5.01 -1.77
N PHE A 385 -18.58 6.27 -1.44
CA PHE A 385 -19.63 7.30 -1.29
C PHE A 385 -20.73 6.92 -0.28
N SER A 386 -20.35 6.22 0.80
CA SER A 386 -21.28 6.03 1.91
C SER A 386 -21.59 7.36 2.60
N LYS A 387 -22.83 7.50 3.10
CA LYS A 387 -23.22 8.61 3.98
C LYS A 387 -22.74 8.41 5.42
N GLU A 388 -22.15 7.25 5.73
CA GLU A 388 -21.72 6.84 7.06
C GLU A 388 -20.22 6.49 7.06
N ASP A 389 -19.50 6.83 8.14
CA ASP A 389 -18.04 6.66 8.24
C ASP A 389 -17.63 5.29 8.81
N HIS A 390 -18.22 4.22 8.28
CA HIS A 390 -17.90 2.83 8.65
C HIS A 390 -17.75 1.86 7.47
N CYS A 391 -17.82 2.35 6.24
CA CYS A 391 -17.68 1.53 5.02
C CYS A 391 -16.25 1.55 4.49
N GLY A 392 -15.60 0.40 4.45
CA GLY A 392 -14.26 0.24 3.86
C GLY A 392 -13.12 0.40 4.84
N LEU A 393 -11.90 0.24 4.30
CA LEU A 393 -10.66 0.25 5.07
C LEU A 393 -10.25 1.68 5.41
N LEU A 394 -9.92 1.94 6.67
CA LEU A 394 -9.44 3.26 7.10
C LEU A 394 -7.96 3.43 6.70
N ILE A 395 -7.71 4.33 5.73
CA ILE A 395 -6.39 4.63 5.20
C ILE A 395 -5.92 5.99 5.72
N ASP A 396 -4.64 6.08 6.07
CA ASP A 396 -3.93 7.32 6.35
C ASP A 396 -3.30 7.89 5.07
N PHE A 397 -3.85 9.00 4.58
CA PHE A 397 -3.30 9.76 3.46
C PHE A 397 -2.24 10.78 3.93
N GLY A 398 -1.81 10.74 5.20
CA GLY A 398 -0.82 11.64 5.79
C GLY A 398 -1.40 12.97 6.26
N ASP A 399 -2.17 13.65 5.40
CA ASP A 399 -2.87 14.90 5.74
C ASP A 399 -4.30 14.68 6.28
N PHE A 400 -4.91 13.54 5.99
CA PHE A 400 -6.20 13.12 6.52
C PHE A 400 -6.32 11.60 6.51
N GLN A 401 -7.27 11.09 7.28
CA GLN A 401 -7.67 9.68 7.24
C GLN A 401 -9.02 9.57 6.53
N GLN A 402 -9.19 8.56 5.69
CA GLN A 402 -10.43 8.32 4.95
C GLN A 402 -10.66 6.82 4.78
N ARG A 403 -11.92 6.41 4.90
CA ARG A 403 -12.31 5.06 4.50
C ARG A 403 -12.51 4.94 3.00
N VAL A 404 -12.00 3.86 2.45
CA VAL A 404 -12.04 3.57 1.01
C VAL A 404 -12.47 2.13 0.77
N PRO A 405 -13.11 1.83 -0.37
CA PRO A 405 -13.49 0.46 -0.67
C PRO A 405 -12.25 -0.44 -0.83
N TYR A 406 -12.45 -1.75 -0.65
CA TYR A 406 -11.42 -2.77 -0.85
C TYR A 406 -11.15 -2.98 -2.35
N ALA A 407 -10.55 -1.98 -2.98
CA ALA A 407 -10.24 -1.96 -4.40
C ALA A 407 -9.02 -1.09 -4.69
N PHE A 408 -8.31 -1.44 -5.76
CA PHE A 408 -7.29 -0.58 -6.31
C PHE A 408 -7.86 0.78 -6.75
N PRO A 409 -7.06 1.87 -6.65
CA PRO A 409 -5.65 1.87 -6.21
C PRO A 409 -5.44 1.95 -4.69
N TYR A 410 -6.51 2.11 -3.90
CA TYR A 410 -6.38 2.49 -2.49
C TYR A 410 -6.12 1.33 -1.53
N VAL A 411 -6.57 0.13 -1.89
CA VAL A 411 -6.42 -1.10 -1.11
C VAL A 411 -6.06 -2.21 -2.06
N ASP A 412 -5.08 -3.03 -1.68
CA ASP A 412 -4.73 -4.25 -2.41
C ASP A 412 -5.64 -5.44 -2.03
N PRO A 413 -6.57 -5.87 -2.91
CA PRO A 413 -7.46 -6.98 -2.62
C PRO A 413 -6.73 -8.32 -2.47
N SER A 414 -5.54 -8.47 -3.07
CA SER A 414 -4.74 -9.68 -2.90
C SER A 414 -4.24 -9.83 -1.46
N ILE A 415 -4.00 -8.71 -0.78
CA ILE A 415 -3.49 -8.67 0.60
C ILE A 415 -4.62 -8.53 1.63
N ARG A 416 -5.72 -7.85 1.31
CA ARG A 416 -6.84 -7.61 2.25
C ARG A 416 -8.05 -8.55 2.07
N SER A 417 -8.18 -9.22 0.94
CA SER A 417 -9.28 -10.16 0.66
C SER A 417 -8.85 -11.44 -0.04
N SER A 418 -7.55 -11.77 0.00
CA SER A 418 -6.99 -13.01 -0.57
C SER A 418 -7.40 -13.27 -2.03
N VAL A 419 -7.59 -12.19 -2.80
CA VAL A 419 -8.05 -12.27 -4.20
C VAL A 419 -6.87 -12.49 -5.13
N LYS A 420 -6.96 -13.49 -6.01
CA LYS A 420 -5.91 -13.85 -6.96
C LYS A 420 -5.78 -12.91 -8.15
N ASP A 421 -6.89 -12.37 -8.64
CA ASP A 421 -6.94 -11.37 -9.72
C ASP A 421 -7.47 -10.03 -9.17
N PRO A 422 -6.60 -9.24 -8.50
CA PRO A 422 -7.03 -8.01 -7.85
C PRO A 422 -7.46 -6.91 -8.83
N PHE A 423 -7.02 -6.95 -10.10
CA PHE A 423 -7.47 -6.00 -11.13
C PHE A 423 -8.93 -6.26 -11.52
N GLN A 424 -9.26 -7.49 -11.92
CA GLN A 424 -10.64 -7.82 -12.28
C GLN A 424 -11.59 -7.64 -11.10
N PHE A 425 -11.14 -7.97 -9.89
CA PHE A 425 -11.92 -7.74 -8.69
C PHE A 425 -12.17 -6.25 -8.46
N SER A 426 -11.13 -5.42 -8.50
CA SER A 426 -11.27 -3.98 -8.32
C SER A 426 -12.17 -3.34 -9.40
N ILE A 427 -12.05 -3.76 -10.66
CA ILE A 427 -12.94 -3.32 -11.75
C ILE A 427 -14.39 -3.74 -11.46
N ALA A 428 -14.62 -4.96 -10.97
CA ALA A 428 -15.95 -5.43 -10.59
C ALA A 428 -16.54 -4.62 -9.43
N VAL A 429 -15.72 -4.30 -8.41
CA VAL A 429 -16.10 -3.40 -7.31
C VAL A 429 -16.55 -2.04 -7.82
N TRP A 430 -15.77 -1.39 -8.69
CA TRP A 430 -16.14 -0.07 -9.23
C TRP A 430 -17.38 -0.11 -10.11
N ARG A 431 -17.59 -1.18 -10.89
CA ARG A 431 -18.82 -1.40 -11.66
C ARG A 431 -20.04 -1.62 -10.77
N GLU A 432 -19.88 -2.34 -9.66
CA GLU A 432 -20.97 -2.53 -8.70
C GLU A 432 -21.36 -1.20 -8.03
N ASN A 433 -20.38 -0.36 -7.70
CA ASN A 433 -20.63 1.01 -7.23
C ASN A 433 -21.38 1.84 -8.29
N GLN A 434 -20.95 1.78 -9.55
CA GLN A 434 -21.61 2.45 -10.67
C GLN A 434 -23.10 2.05 -10.78
N LYS A 435 -23.36 0.74 -10.69
CA LYS A 435 -24.70 0.15 -10.71
C LYS A 435 -25.52 0.58 -9.50
N PHE A 436 -24.95 0.53 -8.30
CA PHE A 436 -25.62 0.88 -7.04
C PHE A 436 -26.15 2.32 -7.05
N PHE A 437 -25.38 3.25 -7.60
CA PHE A 437 -25.78 4.66 -7.74
C PHE A 437 -26.48 5.00 -9.07
N SER A 438 -26.83 4.01 -9.89
CA SER A 438 -27.39 4.27 -11.24
C SER A 438 -28.78 4.93 -11.24
N ALA A 439 -29.52 4.77 -10.14
CA ALA A 439 -30.87 5.32 -9.98
C ALA A 439 -30.88 6.86 -9.77
N ASP A 440 -29.78 7.44 -9.29
CA ASP A 440 -29.67 8.88 -9.04
C ASP A 440 -28.46 9.48 -9.78
N GLN A 441 -28.71 10.00 -10.98
CA GLN A 441 -27.70 10.57 -11.86
C GLN A 441 -27.26 11.98 -11.46
N ASN A 442 -27.95 12.63 -10.52
CA ASN A 442 -27.65 14.01 -10.11
C ASN A 442 -26.59 14.07 -8.99
N LEU A 443 -26.15 12.91 -8.49
CA LEU A 443 -25.15 12.83 -7.43
C LEU A 443 -23.77 13.26 -7.93
N CYS A 444 -23.30 14.41 -7.46
CA CYS A 444 -21.91 14.85 -7.56
C CYS A 444 -21.12 14.64 -6.25
N LEU A 445 -19.79 14.76 -6.32
CA LEU A 445 -18.85 14.68 -5.20
C LEU A 445 -19.25 15.58 -4.01
N GLY A 446 -19.80 16.76 -4.30
CA GLY A 446 -20.26 17.74 -3.31
C GLY A 446 -21.29 17.18 -2.33
N HIS A 447 -22.06 16.16 -2.72
CA HIS A 447 -23.04 15.52 -1.83
C HIS A 447 -22.44 14.58 -0.80
N PHE A 448 -21.13 14.29 -0.86
CA PHE A 448 -20.47 13.30 0.00
C PHE A 448 -19.28 13.91 0.75
N PRO A 449 -19.52 14.65 1.85
CA PRO A 449 -18.49 15.40 2.59
C PRO A 449 -17.25 14.57 2.97
N PHE A 450 -17.42 13.31 3.36
CA PHE A 450 -16.30 12.42 3.70
C PHE A 450 -15.35 12.23 2.52
N TYR A 451 -15.87 12.10 1.30
CA TYR A 451 -15.07 11.75 0.12
C TYR A 451 -14.48 12.96 -0.62
N GLN A 452 -14.92 14.18 -0.30
CA GLN A 452 -14.47 15.41 -0.98
C GLN A 452 -12.95 15.57 -0.94
N ARG A 453 -12.32 15.42 0.23
CA ARG A 453 -10.86 15.60 0.38
C ARG A 453 -10.06 14.63 -0.49
N LEU A 454 -10.45 13.36 -0.49
CA LEU A 454 -9.79 12.31 -1.27
C LEU A 454 -9.87 12.61 -2.78
N TYR A 455 -11.07 12.83 -3.29
CA TYR A 455 -11.25 12.99 -4.73
C TYR A 455 -10.77 14.36 -5.25
N SER A 456 -10.82 15.41 -4.42
CA SER A 456 -10.14 16.67 -4.75
C SER A 456 -8.62 16.55 -4.80
N LYS A 457 -8.00 15.71 -3.96
CA LYS A 457 -6.55 15.41 -4.03
C LYS A 457 -6.18 14.70 -5.35
N ILE A 458 -7.06 13.83 -5.85
CA ILE A 458 -6.90 13.14 -7.14
C ILE A 458 -7.06 14.12 -8.31
N GLY A 459 -7.93 15.13 -8.17
CA GLY A 459 -8.12 16.22 -9.14
C GLY A 459 -9.58 16.47 -9.53
N PHE A 460 -10.54 15.80 -8.89
CA PHE A 460 -11.96 16.00 -9.15
C PHE A 460 -12.51 17.24 -8.44
N ARG A 461 -13.54 17.85 -9.05
CA ARG A 461 -14.23 19.02 -8.49
C ARG A 461 -15.48 18.58 -7.75
N LEU A 462 -16.03 19.44 -6.91
CA LEU A 462 -17.24 19.13 -6.14
C LEU A 462 -18.44 18.88 -7.05
N GLU A 463 -18.46 19.50 -8.23
CA GLU A 463 -19.52 19.36 -9.22
C GLU A 463 -19.36 18.09 -10.07
N THR A 464 -18.22 17.39 -9.98
CA THR A 464 -17.99 16.16 -10.75
C THR A 464 -19.02 15.09 -10.36
N PRO A 465 -19.80 14.56 -11.32
CA PRO A 465 -20.70 13.42 -11.09
C PRO A 465 -19.95 12.21 -10.54
N ILE A 466 -20.48 11.54 -9.51
CA ILE A 466 -19.82 10.36 -8.93
C ILE A 466 -19.68 9.22 -9.96
N GLN A 467 -20.57 9.20 -10.96
CA GLN A 467 -20.51 8.27 -12.09
C GLN A 467 -19.25 8.44 -12.93
N GLU A 468 -18.78 9.69 -13.14
CA GLU A 468 -17.51 9.96 -13.82
C GLU A 468 -16.32 9.50 -12.98
N ILE A 469 -16.41 9.61 -11.65
CA ILE A 469 -15.38 9.12 -10.74
C ILE A 469 -15.28 7.59 -10.84
N PHE A 470 -16.40 6.86 -10.79
CA PHE A 470 -16.38 5.40 -10.99
C PHE A 470 -15.81 5.01 -12.35
N GLN A 471 -16.24 5.69 -13.40
CA GLN A 471 -15.77 5.44 -14.76
C GLN A 471 -14.26 5.64 -14.89
N TRP A 472 -13.72 6.70 -14.28
CA TRP A 472 -12.28 6.95 -14.24
C TRP A 472 -11.49 5.81 -13.60
N HIS A 473 -11.98 5.23 -12.48
CA HIS A 473 -11.32 4.08 -11.85
C HIS A 473 -11.36 2.85 -12.76
N ILE A 474 -12.52 2.58 -13.38
CA ILE A 474 -12.68 1.45 -14.30
C ILE A 474 -11.72 1.58 -15.49
N GLU A 475 -11.63 2.77 -16.09
CA GLU A 475 -10.75 3.04 -17.23
C GLU A 475 -9.27 2.95 -16.86
N LEU A 476 -8.88 3.53 -15.72
CA LEU A 476 -7.52 3.45 -15.19
C LEU A 476 -7.09 1.99 -15.05
N LEU A 477 -7.88 1.17 -14.36
CA LEU A 477 -7.54 -0.23 -14.09
C LEU A 477 -7.60 -1.09 -15.35
N THR A 478 -8.58 -0.85 -16.23
CA THR A 478 -8.69 -1.56 -17.51
C THR A 478 -7.52 -1.23 -18.44
N LYS A 479 -7.01 0.01 -18.40
CA LYS A 479 -5.83 0.40 -19.18
C LYS A 479 -4.59 -0.35 -18.68
N ILE A 480 -4.34 -0.35 -17.37
CA ILE A 480 -3.15 -0.98 -16.79
C ILE A 480 -3.14 -2.50 -16.97
N GLN A 481 -4.31 -3.14 -16.94
CA GLN A 481 -4.41 -4.59 -17.10
C GLN A 481 -4.15 -5.08 -18.53
N LYS A 482 -4.38 -4.22 -19.54
CA LYS A 482 -4.08 -4.53 -20.95
C LYS A 482 -2.59 -4.48 -21.19
#